data_AF-A0A2G2HF06-F1
#
_entry.id   AF-A0A2G2HF06-F1
#
_cell.length_a   1.000
_cell.length_b   1.000
_cell.length_c   1.000
_cell.angle_alpha   90.00
_cell.angle_beta   90.00
_cell.angle_gamma   90.00
#
_symmetry.space_group_name_H-M   'P 1'
#
loop_
_entity.id
_entity.type
_entity.pdbx_description
1 polymer ?
#
loop_
_entity_poly.entity_id
_entity_poly.type
_entity_poly.pdbx_seq_one_letter_code
_entity_poly.pdbx_strand_id
1 'polypeptide(L)'
;MKTITYKELTTMYENNDVFTLIDVLPKVHYENVHFKNAINICVYEMSFISSIDELKLKKDSKIVLYGNNNNDVDSKAAYEKLILAKYMNIFYIKNAFSLNDKTYLEGENIKLNEEQVLTLPTKRFSLSPNNTLTWTGKNTNGFHTGSINLSSGFISYEKNVLEGEFIVDMKSIDTSDLTKEQGKDYLNTHLNSEDFFFTHFFPQAKFSFSNISLEKDAYLTANNCILEGVLSIKGISRPFVCAANLSFIEERLVLSSTFSFDRTFWNIIYGSSKFFKYLGMHKVFDDIIIDLRLELE
;
A
#
# COMPACT_ATOMS: atom_id res chain seq x y z
N MET A 1 13.63 29.09 3.46
CA MET A 1 12.21 29.07 3.88
C MET A 1 12.09 29.81 5.20
N LYS A 2 11.05 30.62 5.39
CA LYS A 2 10.84 31.35 6.66
C LYS A 2 9.96 30.51 7.57
N THR A 3 10.27 30.49 8.86
CA THR A 3 9.52 29.75 9.87
C THR A 3 9.11 30.65 11.00
N ILE A 4 7.99 30.33 11.63
CA ILE A 4 7.58 30.90 12.91
C ILE A 4 7.36 29.78 13.92
N THR A 5 7.42 30.13 15.19
CA THR A 5 7.06 29.30 16.32
C THR A 5 5.58 29.49 16.65
N TYR A 6 5.00 28.55 17.39
CA TYR A 6 3.65 28.72 17.92
C TYR A 6 3.51 29.98 18.79
N LYS A 7 4.52 30.30 19.60
CA LYS A 7 4.51 31.51 20.43
C LYS A 7 4.42 32.79 19.57
N GLU A 8 5.11 32.81 18.42
CA GLU A 8 4.99 33.92 17.48
C GLU A 8 3.60 33.97 16.85
N LEU A 9 2.99 32.82 16.53
CA LEU A 9 1.59 32.77 16.08
C LEU A 9 0.63 33.32 17.14
N THR A 10 0.77 32.93 18.41
CA THR A 10 -0.10 33.44 19.49
C THR A 10 0.05 34.94 19.67
N THR A 11 1.29 35.45 19.63
CA THR A 11 1.53 36.91 19.65
C THR A 11 0.94 37.61 18.44
N MET A 12 0.95 36.99 17.25
CA MET A 12 0.27 37.53 16.07
C MET A 12 -1.25 37.63 16.26
N TYR A 13 -1.87 36.64 16.91
CA TYR A 13 -3.29 36.72 17.29
C TYR A 13 -3.56 37.85 18.29
N GLU A 14 -2.76 37.94 19.37
CA GLU A 14 -2.89 38.96 20.41
C GLU A 14 -2.77 40.39 19.85
N ASN A 15 -1.88 40.58 18.86
CA ASN A 15 -1.64 41.86 18.22
C ASN A 15 -2.65 42.20 17.11
N ASN A 16 -3.55 41.28 16.74
CA ASN A 16 -4.42 41.40 15.56
C ASN A 16 -3.64 41.64 14.25
N ASP A 17 -2.51 40.94 14.08
CA ASP A 17 -1.73 40.97 12.84
C ASP A 17 -2.59 40.50 11.65
N VAL A 18 -2.37 41.08 10.46
CA VAL A 18 -3.04 40.64 9.23
C VAL A 18 -2.25 39.51 8.58
N PHE A 19 -2.81 38.30 8.57
CA PHE A 19 -2.26 37.13 7.90
C PHE A 19 -3.35 36.13 7.52
N THR A 20 -3.03 35.21 6.60
CA THR A 20 -3.88 34.06 6.27
C THR A 20 -3.21 32.81 6.82
N LEU A 21 -3.90 32.10 7.72
CA LEU A 21 -3.45 30.83 8.27
C LEU A 21 -4.06 29.68 7.48
N ILE A 22 -3.23 28.76 7.00
CA ILE A 22 -3.63 27.67 6.12
C ILE A 22 -3.19 26.35 6.73
N ASP A 23 -4.16 25.49 7.00
CA ASP A 23 -3.94 24.08 7.31
C ASP A 23 -3.73 23.34 6.00
N VAL A 24 -2.59 22.65 5.89
CA VAL A 24 -2.20 21.97 4.65
C VAL A 24 -2.50 20.46 4.65
N LEU A 25 -3.21 19.95 5.66
CA LEU A 25 -3.53 18.53 5.83
C LEU A 25 -4.89 18.16 5.23
N PRO A 26 -5.22 16.86 5.11
CA PRO A 26 -6.51 16.41 4.64
C PRO A 26 -7.66 16.95 5.49
N LYS A 27 -8.80 17.19 4.86
CA LYS A 27 -10.01 17.73 5.51
C LYS A 27 -10.42 16.98 6.78
N VAL A 28 -10.31 15.65 6.76
CA VAL A 28 -10.63 14.81 7.93
C VAL A 28 -9.71 15.14 9.12
N HIS A 29 -8.43 15.45 8.87
CA HIS A 29 -7.53 15.88 9.94
C HIS A 29 -7.95 17.25 10.49
N TYR A 30 -8.21 18.22 9.61
CA TYR A 30 -8.68 19.55 9.99
C TYR A 30 -9.98 19.52 10.82
N GLU A 31 -10.98 18.71 10.42
CA GLU A 31 -12.24 18.55 11.16
C GLU A 31 -12.01 17.98 12.57
N ASN A 32 -11.00 17.12 12.73
CA ASN A 32 -10.60 16.58 14.03
C ASN A 32 -9.88 17.62 14.89
N VAL A 33 -8.87 18.31 14.34
CA VAL A 33 -8.09 19.33 15.04
C VAL A 33 -7.44 20.34 14.09
N HIS A 34 -7.61 21.63 14.37
CA HIS A 34 -7.01 22.74 13.61
C HIS A 34 -6.83 23.99 14.47
N PHE A 35 -6.05 24.97 13.99
CA PHE A 35 -5.97 26.28 14.65
C PHE A 35 -7.18 27.16 14.33
N LYS A 36 -7.60 27.97 15.31
CA LYS A 36 -8.67 28.97 15.16
C LYS A 36 -8.45 29.87 13.93
N ASN A 37 -9.50 30.09 13.15
CA ASN A 37 -9.48 30.90 11.93
C ASN A 37 -8.56 30.37 10.80
N ALA A 38 -8.05 29.15 10.90
CA ALA A 38 -7.33 28.53 9.79
C ALA A 38 -8.31 28.21 8.64
N ILE A 39 -7.77 28.21 7.42
CA ILE A 39 -8.47 27.74 6.23
C ILE A 39 -7.84 26.40 5.84
N ASN A 40 -8.64 25.34 5.69
CA ASN A 40 -8.13 24.07 5.20
C ASN A 40 -7.93 24.09 3.68
N ILE A 41 -6.69 23.89 3.23
CA ILE A 41 -6.34 23.68 1.83
C ILE A 41 -5.27 22.59 1.78
N CYS A 42 -5.70 21.35 1.55
CA CYS A 42 -4.83 20.18 1.58
C CYS A 42 -3.74 20.24 0.49
N VAL A 43 -2.47 20.17 0.90
CA VAL A 43 -1.32 20.21 -0.03
C VAL A 43 -1.22 18.97 -0.91
N TYR A 44 -1.87 17.87 -0.52
CA TYR A 44 -1.86 16.63 -1.30
C TYR A 44 -2.82 16.67 -2.49
N GLU A 45 -3.73 17.64 -2.54
CA GLU A 45 -4.68 17.78 -3.63
C GLU A 45 -4.06 18.47 -4.86
N MET A 46 -4.48 18.05 -6.06
CA MET A 46 -4.10 18.72 -7.31
C MET A 46 -4.62 20.16 -7.36
N SER A 47 -5.74 20.43 -6.70
CA SER A 47 -6.39 21.73 -6.58
C SER A 47 -5.69 22.70 -5.63
N PHE A 48 -4.64 22.29 -4.92
CA PHE A 48 -4.00 23.12 -3.88
C PHE A 48 -3.75 24.57 -4.32
N ILE A 49 -3.13 24.80 -5.48
CA ILE A 49 -2.86 26.16 -5.96
C ILE A 49 -4.13 26.89 -6.40
N SER A 50 -5.04 26.24 -7.12
CA SER A 50 -6.30 26.89 -7.54
C SER A 50 -7.15 27.28 -6.33
N SER A 51 -7.21 26.45 -5.29
CA SER A 51 -7.91 26.76 -4.05
C SER A 51 -7.28 27.94 -3.29
N ILE A 52 -5.96 28.11 -3.38
CA ILE A 52 -5.28 29.31 -2.85
C ILE A 52 -5.64 30.56 -3.66
N ASP A 53 -5.66 30.46 -5.00
CA ASP A 53 -5.98 31.58 -5.87
C ASP A 53 -7.44 32.04 -5.68
N GLU A 54 -8.37 31.13 -5.33
CA GLU A 54 -9.77 31.44 -4.98
C GLU A 54 -9.91 32.33 -3.73
N LEU A 55 -8.93 32.31 -2.82
CA LEU A 55 -8.86 33.23 -1.68
C LEU A 55 -8.55 34.68 -2.12
N LYS A 56 -8.15 34.89 -3.39
CA LYS A 56 -7.84 36.21 -3.98
C LYS A 56 -6.79 37.00 -3.19
N LEU A 57 -5.84 36.29 -2.57
CA LEU A 57 -4.74 36.90 -1.83
C LEU A 57 -3.78 37.64 -2.76
N LYS A 58 -3.24 38.77 -2.30
CA LYS A 58 -2.14 39.42 -3.01
C LYS A 58 -0.89 38.56 -2.90
N LYS A 59 0.00 38.61 -3.89
CA LYS A 59 1.21 37.78 -3.92
C LYS A 59 2.21 38.12 -2.78
N ASP A 60 2.08 39.29 -2.17
CA ASP A 60 2.84 39.76 -1.00
C ASP A 60 2.09 39.60 0.35
N SER A 61 0.83 39.13 0.33
CA SER A 61 0.07 38.82 1.54
C SER A 61 0.83 37.84 2.43
N LYS A 62 0.81 38.09 3.76
CA LYS A 62 1.43 37.20 4.75
C LYS A 62 0.63 35.91 4.85
N ILE A 63 1.22 34.80 4.41
CA ILE A 63 0.63 33.45 4.49
C ILE A 63 1.42 32.65 5.52
N VAL A 64 0.70 32.01 6.44
CA VAL A 64 1.27 31.11 7.44
C VAL A 64 0.70 29.72 7.19
N LEU A 65 1.58 28.75 6.97
CA LEU A 65 1.24 27.35 6.72
C LEU A 65 1.46 26.52 7.98
N TYR A 66 0.69 25.45 8.16
CA TYR A 66 1.00 24.43 9.13
C TYR A 66 0.39 23.08 8.75
N GLY A 67 1.05 22.02 9.21
CA GLY A 67 0.53 20.66 9.20
C GLY A 67 1.11 19.89 10.38
N ASN A 68 1.27 18.56 10.26
CA ASN A 68 1.40 17.67 11.42
C ASN A 68 2.51 16.62 11.28
N ASN A 69 3.24 16.56 10.16
CA ASN A 69 4.30 15.57 10.02
C ASN A 69 5.54 15.94 10.83
N ASN A 70 6.21 14.92 11.38
CA ASN A 70 7.56 15.03 11.91
C ASN A 70 8.47 15.71 10.87
N ASN A 71 9.02 16.87 11.21
CA ASN A 71 9.83 17.77 10.36
C ASN A 71 9.08 18.69 9.38
N ASP A 72 7.76 18.91 9.55
CA ASP A 72 6.96 19.90 8.79
C ASP A 72 7.01 19.71 7.26
N VAL A 73 7.11 18.46 6.79
CA VAL A 73 7.29 18.15 5.36
C VAL A 73 6.10 18.61 4.51
N ASP A 74 4.88 18.46 5.03
CA ASP A 74 3.65 18.97 4.42
C ASP A 74 3.72 20.49 4.15
N SER A 75 4.14 21.25 5.16
CA SER A 75 4.22 22.69 5.14
C SER A 75 5.35 23.18 4.23
N LYS A 76 6.46 22.43 4.17
CA LYS A 76 7.55 22.68 3.21
C LYS A 76 7.10 22.45 1.78
N ALA A 77 6.36 21.37 1.51
CA ALA A 77 5.81 21.10 0.18
C ALA A 77 4.83 22.22 -0.24
N ALA A 78 3.97 22.68 0.67
CA ALA A 78 3.05 23.78 0.42
C ALA A 78 3.80 25.10 0.16
N TYR A 79 4.85 25.37 0.94
CA TYR A 79 5.72 26.53 0.75
C TYR A 79 6.32 26.55 -0.66
N GLU A 80 6.89 25.43 -1.12
CA GLU A 80 7.50 25.32 -2.45
C GLU A 80 6.49 25.54 -3.57
N LYS A 81 5.30 24.93 -3.47
CA LYS A 81 4.21 25.14 -4.43
C LYS A 81 3.81 26.62 -4.50
N LEU A 82 3.67 27.30 -3.36
CA LEU A 82 3.30 28.72 -3.31
C LEU A 82 4.38 29.66 -3.87
N ILE A 83 5.67 29.37 -3.62
CA ILE A 83 6.79 30.11 -4.22
C ILE A 83 6.76 30.00 -5.75
N LEU A 84 6.52 28.79 -6.29
CA LEU A 84 6.37 28.59 -7.74
C LEU A 84 5.16 29.35 -8.29
N ALA A 85 4.08 29.46 -7.51
CA ALA A 85 2.91 30.29 -7.81
C ALA A 85 3.11 31.80 -7.52
N LYS A 86 4.35 32.22 -7.29
CA LYS A 86 4.82 33.61 -7.09
C LYS A 86 4.35 34.29 -5.81
N TYR A 87 3.89 33.56 -4.80
CA TYR A 87 3.67 34.11 -3.47
C TYR A 87 5.02 34.32 -2.76
N MET A 88 5.21 35.48 -2.13
CA MET A 88 6.53 35.91 -1.65
C MET A 88 6.67 35.92 -0.12
N ASN A 89 5.56 36.12 0.60
CA ASN A 89 5.56 36.33 2.05
C ASN A 89 4.98 35.14 2.83
N ILE A 90 5.58 33.97 2.60
CA ILE A 90 5.13 32.70 3.17
C ILE A 90 6.00 32.34 4.39
N PHE A 91 5.35 31.86 5.44
CA PHE A 91 5.95 31.29 6.64
C PHE A 91 5.31 29.93 6.90
N TYR A 92 5.97 29.06 7.67
CA TYR A 92 5.30 27.90 8.25
C TYR A 92 5.62 27.74 9.74
N ILE A 93 4.69 27.13 10.46
CA ILE A 93 4.80 26.87 11.89
C ILE A 93 5.60 25.59 12.10
N LYS A 94 6.70 25.65 12.85
CA LYS A 94 7.44 24.45 13.24
C LYS A 94 6.73 23.69 14.35
N ASN A 95 6.55 22.38 14.16
CA ASN A 95 5.96 21.47 15.14
C ASN A 95 4.61 21.98 15.67
N ALA A 96 3.72 22.39 14.77
CA ALA A 96 2.45 23.05 15.08
C ALA A 96 1.62 22.35 16.17
N PHE A 97 1.60 21.02 16.18
CA PHE A 97 0.79 20.22 17.10
C PHE A 97 1.57 19.57 18.25
N SER A 98 2.89 19.79 18.38
CA SER A 98 3.69 19.15 19.43
C SER A 98 3.62 19.87 20.79
N LEU A 99 2.58 20.67 21.04
CA LEU A 99 2.53 21.63 22.13
C LEU A 99 1.41 21.31 23.12
N ASN A 100 1.70 21.48 24.41
CA ASN A 100 0.74 21.27 25.48
C ASN A 100 -0.35 22.35 25.53
N ASP A 101 -0.12 23.52 24.93
CA ASP A 101 -1.08 24.63 24.91
C ASP A 101 -2.09 24.47 23.77
N LYS A 102 -3.37 24.34 24.15
CA LYS A 102 -4.50 24.10 23.23
C LYS A 102 -5.40 25.33 23.08
N THR A 103 -5.02 26.48 23.63
CA THR A 103 -5.86 27.70 23.68
C THR A 103 -6.41 28.12 22.31
N TYR A 104 -5.62 27.89 21.25
CA TYR A 104 -5.94 28.27 19.88
C TYR A 104 -6.29 27.08 18.97
N LEU A 105 -6.59 25.91 19.51
CA LEU A 105 -7.06 24.75 18.72
C LEU A 105 -8.59 24.60 18.79
N GLU A 106 -9.19 24.14 17.70
CA GLU A 106 -10.61 23.79 17.50
C GLU A 106 -10.71 22.41 16.84
N GLY A 107 -11.90 21.78 16.86
CA GLY A 107 -12.18 20.47 16.25
C GLY A 107 -12.97 19.51 17.15
N GLU A 108 -13.49 18.42 16.55
CA GLU A 108 -14.39 17.47 17.24
C GLU A 108 -13.67 16.38 18.04
N ASN A 109 -12.40 16.07 17.70
CA ASN A 109 -11.61 15.03 18.35
C ASN A 109 -10.12 15.39 18.37
N ILE A 110 -9.57 15.67 19.55
CA ILE A 110 -8.15 16.09 19.71
C ILE A 110 -7.17 14.90 19.55
N LYS A 111 -7.62 13.72 19.10
CA LYS A 111 -6.70 12.61 18.80
C LYS A 111 -6.12 12.81 17.40
N LEU A 112 -4.82 13.09 17.36
CA LEU A 112 -4.04 13.09 16.13
C LEU A 112 -3.99 11.64 15.61
N ASN A 113 -4.52 11.43 14.40
CA ASN A 113 -4.44 10.14 13.73
C ASN A 113 -3.04 9.99 13.11
N GLU A 114 -2.27 9.00 13.56
CA GLU A 114 -0.95 8.68 13.03
C GLU A 114 -1.07 7.56 11.98
N GLU A 115 -1.62 7.87 10.81
CA GLU A 115 -1.75 6.92 9.68
C GLU A 115 -0.41 6.65 8.97
N GLN A 116 0.71 6.68 9.69
CA GLN A 116 2.03 6.50 9.12
C GLN A 116 2.50 5.05 9.26
N VAL A 117 2.23 4.42 10.40
CA VAL A 117 2.73 3.10 10.78
C VAL A 117 1.57 2.15 11.03
N LEU A 118 1.72 0.91 10.59
CA LEU A 118 0.72 -0.14 10.77
C LEU A 118 0.40 -0.36 12.25
N THR A 119 -0.88 -0.29 12.58
CA THR A 119 -1.44 -0.72 13.87
C THR A 119 -2.51 -1.76 13.60
N LEU A 120 -2.42 -2.92 14.27
CA LEU A 120 -3.35 -4.02 14.11
C LEU A 120 -4.10 -4.30 15.42
N PRO A 121 -5.44 -4.48 15.39
CA PRO A 121 -6.15 -4.98 16.55
C PRO A 121 -5.86 -6.46 16.78
N THR A 122 -5.93 -6.91 18.03
CA THR A 122 -5.90 -8.35 18.34
C THR A 122 -7.17 -9.00 17.85
N LYS A 123 -7.12 -9.58 16.64
CA LYS A 123 -8.28 -10.10 15.92
C LYS A 123 -7.83 -11.12 14.88
N ARG A 124 -8.72 -12.06 14.56
CA ARG A 124 -8.63 -12.92 13.39
C ARG A 124 -9.48 -12.35 12.27
N PHE A 125 -8.87 -12.20 11.10
CA PHE A 125 -9.49 -11.75 9.87
C PHE A 125 -9.62 -12.93 8.90
N SER A 126 -10.78 -13.06 8.27
CA SER A 126 -11.05 -14.09 7.27
C SER A 126 -11.11 -13.46 5.89
N LEU A 127 -10.67 -14.19 4.86
CA LEU A 127 -10.65 -13.72 3.49
C LEU A 127 -12.06 -13.28 3.02
N SER A 128 -12.20 -12.02 2.60
CA SER A 128 -13.41 -11.47 1.98
C SER A 128 -13.48 -11.85 0.49
N PRO A 129 -14.59 -11.64 -0.24
CA PRO A 129 -14.66 -11.97 -1.67
C PRO A 129 -13.81 -11.10 -2.61
N ASN A 130 -13.46 -9.88 -2.20
CA ASN A 130 -12.79 -8.88 -3.05
C ASN A 130 -11.26 -9.07 -3.06
N ASN A 131 -10.79 -10.13 -3.74
CA ASN A 131 -9.36 -10.41 -3.86
C ASN A 131 -8.92 -10.51 -5.31
N THR A 132 -7.65 -10.22 -5.53
CA THR A 132 -6.96 -10.45 -6.79
C THR A 132 -5.69 -11.25 -6.54
N LEU A 133 -5.49 -12.28 -7.36
CA LEU A 133 -4.26 -13.07 -7.39
C LEU A 133 -3.95 -13.36 -8.86
N THR A 134 -2.91 -12.71 -9.36
CA THR A 134 -2.51 -12.72 -10.77
C THR A 134 -1.18 -13.44 -10.89
N TRP A 135 -1.04 -14.28 -11.90
CA TRP A 135 0.22 -14.93 -12.25
C TRP A 135 0.80 -14.34 -13.53
N THR A 136 2.12 -14.31 -13.63
CA THR A 136 2.86 -14.03 -14.88
C THR A 136 3.88 -15.12 -15.14
N GLY A 137 3.79 -15.73 -16.33
CA GLY A 137 4.77 -16.69 -16.86
C GLY A 137 5.51 -16.10 -18.05
N LYS A 138 6.82 -16.37 -18.17
CA LYS A 138 7.68 -15.78 -19.22
C LYS A 138 8.38 -16.85 -20.06
N ASN A 139 8.66 -16.51 -21.32
CA ASN A 139 9.53 -17.27 -22.20
C ASN A 139 10.46 -16.33 -22.98
N THR A 140 11.22 -16.85 -23.94
CA THR A 140 12.13 -16.03 -24.76
C THR A 140 11.42 -15.06 -25.71
N ASN A 141 10.13 -15.26 -25.97
CA ASN A 141 9.37 -14.53 -26.99
C ASN A 141 8.38 -13.53 -26.38
N GLY A 142 8.18 -13.57 -25.06
CA GLY A 142 7.23 -12.71 -24.36
C GLY A 142 6.83 -13.26 -23.00
N PHE A 143 5.63 -12.92 -22.58
CA PHE A 143 5.03 -13.34 -21.32
C PHE A 143 3.53 -13.48 -21.47
N HIS A 144 2.91 -14.22 -20.56
CA HIS A 144 1.47 -14.32 -20.41
C HIS A 144 1.08 -14.04 -18.97
N THR A 145 -0.13 -13.55 -18.78
CA THR A 145 -0.68 -13.22 -17.47
C THR A 145 -2.05 -13.83 -17.30
N GLY A 146 -2.40 -14.18 -16.08
CA GLY A 146 -3.73 -14.68 -15.80
C GLY A 146 -4.10 -14.57 -14.34
N SER A 147 -5.31 -15.01 -14.01
CA SER A 147 -5.82 -15.01 -12.66
C SER A 147 -5.93 -16.42 -12.10
N ILE A 148 -6.02 -16.49 -10.78
CA ILE A 148 -6.33 -17.70 -10.04
C ILE A 148 -7.04 -17.32 -8.74
N ASN A 149 -8.07 -18.06 -8.36
CA ASN A 149 -8.92 -17.72 -7.21
C ASN A 149 -8.37 -18.32 -5.91
N LEU A 150 -8.65 -17.65 -4.81
CA LEU A 150 -8.49 -18.21 -3.48
C LEU A 150 -9.78 -18.93 -3.06
N SER A 151 -9.65 -20.14 -2.50
CA SER A 151 -10.76 -20.86 -1.89
C SER A 151 -11.09 -20.33 -0.49
N SER A 152 -10.05 -20.02 0.28
CA SER A 152 -10.18 -19.52 1.65
C SER A 152 -8.85 -18.93 2.12
N GLY A 153 -8.91 -18.16 3.20
CA GLY A 153 -7.73 -17.74 3.92
C GLY A 153 -8.04 -16.99 5.19
N PHE A 154 -7.03 -16.79 6.01
CA PHE A 154 -7.12 -16.00 7.22
C PHE A 154 -5.77 -15.42 7.62
N ILE A 155 -5.84 -14.34 8.40
CA ILE A 155 -4.71 -13.80 9.16
C ILE A 155 -5.17 -13.60 10.60
N SER A 156 -4.37 -14.04 11.56
CA SER A 156 -4.59 -13.78 12.98
C SER A 156 -3.46 -12.93 13.53
N TYR A 157 -3.80 -11.88 14.27
CA TYR A 157 -2.83 -11.09 15.02
C TYR A 157 -3.12 -11.22 16.52
N GLU A 158 -2.23 -11.90 17.25
CA GLU A 158 -2.35 -12.06 18.70
C GLU A 158 -0.98 -11.97 19.37
N LYS A 159 -0.88 -11.24 20.49
CA LYS A 159 0.37 -11.14 21.29
C LYS A 159 1.61 -10.77 20.46
N ASN A 160 1.43 -9.85 19.50
CA ASN A 160 2.46 -9.43 18.53
C ASN A 160 2.97 -10.54 17.60
N VAL A 161 2.18 -11.60 17.40
CA VAL A 161 2.45 -12.68 16.46
C VAL A 161 1.40 -12.62 15.36
N LEU A 162 1.90 -12.60 14.12
CA LEU A 162 1.11 -12.77 12.91
C LEU A 162 1.24 -14.22 12.43
N GLU A 163 0.09 -14.85 12.20
CA GLU A 163 -0.03 -16.18 11.59
C GLU A 163 -1.17 -16.20 10.58
N GLY A 164 -1.14 -17.16 9.65
CA GLY A 164 -2.16 -17.21 8.63
C GLY A 164 -2.01 -18.37 7.68
N GLU A 165 -3.04 -18.53 6.86
CA GLU A 165 -3.13 -19.57 5.86
C GLU A 165 -3.94 -19.07 4.68
N PHE A 166 -3.52 -19.40 3.47
CA PHE A 166 -4.24 -19.16 2.24
C PHE A 166 -4.30 -20.43 1.41
N ILE A 167 -5.50 -20.76 0.93
CA ILE A 167 -5.76 -21.90 0.05
C ILE A 167 -6.18 -21.35 -1.32
N VAL A 168 -5.46 -21.75 -2.35
CA VAL A 168 -5.68 -21.37 -3.75
C VAL A 168 -6.43 -22.48 -4.45
N ASP A 169 -7.49 -22.14 -5.18
CA ASP A 169 -8.19 -23.08 -6.06
C ASP A 169 -7.44 -23.22 -7.38
N MET A 170 -6.64 -24.26 -7.53
CA MET A 170 -5.82 -24.46 -8.73
C MET A 170 -6.66 -24.76 -9.98
N LYS A 171 -7.91 -25.22 -9.83
CA LYS A 171 -8.80 -25.46 -10.98
C LYS A 171 -9.35 -24.16 -11.59
N SER A 172 -9.24 -23.05 -10.86
CA SER A 172 -9.70 -21.74 -11.31
C SER A 172 -8.66 -20.97 -12.14
N ILE A 173 -7.49 -21.56 -12.40
CA ILE A 173 -6.43 -20.92 -13.17
C ILE A 173 -6.92 -20.57 -14.58
N ASP A 174 -6.77 -19.30 -14.96
CA ASP A 174 -7.23 -18.78 -16.25
C ASP A 174 -6.26 -17.74 -16.82
N THR A 175 -6.02 -17.78 -18.12
CA THR A 175 -5.21 -16.79 -18.85
C THR A 175 -6.06 -15.56 -19.19
N SER A 176 -5.59 -14.37 -18.84
CA SER A 176 -6.34 -13.12 -18.99
C SER A 176 -5.91 -12.28 -20.19
N ASP A 177 -4.68 -12.42 -20.69
CA ASP A 177 -4.12 -11.60 -21.77
C ASP A 177 -4.33 -12.15 -23.18
N LEU A 178 -4.91 -13.35 -23.32
CA LEU A 178 -5.15 -14.00 -24.60
C LEU A 178 -6.64 -14.19 -24.88
N THR A 179 -7.05 -14.02 -26.14
CA THR A 179 -8.34 -14.51 -26.63
C THR A 179 -8.26 -16.01 -26.97
N LYS A 180 -9.41 -16.63 -27.29
CA LYS A 180 -9.46 -18.03 -27.73
C LYS A 180 -8.67 -18.24 -29.02
N GLU A 181 -8.81 -17.33 -29.98
CA GLU A 181 -8.09 -17.37 -31.27
C GLU A 181 -6.58 -17.22 -31.08
N GLN A 182 -6.15 -16.51 -30.03
CA GLN A 182 -4.74 -16.38 -29.65
C GLN A 182 -4.21 -17.57 -28.84
N GLY A 183 -5.04 -18.59 -28.56
CA GLY A 183 -4.62 -19.82 -27.90
C GLY A 183 -4.88 -19.88 -26.39
N LYS A 184 -5.75 -19.03 -25.83
CA LYS A 184 -6.13 -19.08 -24.41
C LYS A 184 -6.50 -20.49 -23.92
N ASP A 185 -7.39 -21.17 -24.65
CA ASP A 185 -7.88 -22.49 -24.24
C ASP A 185 -6.76 -23.54 -24.27
N TYR A 186 -5.81 -23.42 -25.20
CA TYR A 186 -4.63 -24.28 -25.26
C TYR A 186 -3.71 -24.06 -24.05
N LEU A 187 -3.38 -22.80 -23.75
CA LEU A 187 -2.53 -22.47 -22.61
C LEU A 187 -3.18 -22.91 -21.29
N ASN A 188 -4.46 -22.61 -21.09
CA ASN A 188 -5.20 -23.05 -19.90
C ASN A 188 -5.20 -24.58 -19.77
N THR A 189 -5.44 -25.31 -20.86
CA THR A 189 -5.39 -26.78 -20.85
C THR A 189 -4.01 -27.29 -20.45
N HIS A 190 -2.95 -26.65 -20.97
CA HIS A 190 -1.57 -27.03 -20.67
C HIS A 190 -1.18 -26.75 -19.22
N LEU A 191 -1.55 -25.58 -18.68
CA LEU A 191 -1.31 -25.25 -17.27
C LEU A 191 -2.00 -26.25 -16.32
N ASN A 192 -3.18 -26.75 -16.70
CA ASN A 192 -3.92 -27.73 -15.91
C ASN A 192 -3.37 -29.17 -16.03
N SER A 193 -2.51 -29.46 -17.00
CA SER A 193 -2.01 -30.82 -17.27
C SER A 193 -0.85 -31.23 -16.35
N GLU A 194 -0.42 -32.49 -16.48
CA GLU A 194 0.71 -33.06 -15.73
C GLU A 194 2.06 -32.37 -15.96
N ASP A 195 2.22 -31.74 -17.14
CA ASP A 195 3.38 -30.93 -17.51
C ASP A 195 3.57 -29.75 -16.54
N PHE A 196 2.46 -29.20 -16.03
CA PHE A 196 2.41 -28.06 -15.13
C PHE A 196 1.82 -28.42 -13.77
N PHE A 197 0.65 -27.87 -13.43
CA PHE A 197 0.11 -27.90 -12.06
C PHE A 197 -0.68 -29.17 -11.75
N PHE A 198 -1.05 -29.93 -12.78
CA PHE A 198 -1.82 -31.17 -12.67
C PHE A 198 -3.05 -31.06 -11.76
N THR A 199 -3.86 -30.04 -12.02
CA THR A 199 -4.90 -29.51 -11.12
C THR A 199 -6.03 -30.49 -10.84
N HIS A 200 -6.18 -31.51 -11.69
CA HIS A 200 -7.11 -32.60 -11.44
C HIS A 200 -6.77 -33.38 -10.16
N PHE A 201 -5.48 -33.72 -9.98
CA PHE A 201 -4.99 -34.46 -8.80
C PHE A 201 -4.52 -33.54 -7.68
N PHE A 202 -4.09 -32.32 -8.00
CA PHE A 202 -3.67 -31.30 -7.05
C PHE A 202 -4.56 -30.06 -7.18
N PRO A 203 -5.84 -30.14 -6.74
CA PRO A 203 -6.80 -29.04 -6.92
C PRO A 203 -6.49 -27.81 -6.06
N GLN A 204 -5.57 -27.92 -5.11
CA GLN A 204 -5.24 -26.85 -4.18
C GLN A 204 -3.74 -26.62 -4.09
N ALA A 205 -3.36 -25.35 -4.03
CA ALA A 205 -2.09 -24.90 -3.49
C ALA A 205 -2.34 -24.20 -2.16
N LYS A 206 -1.36 -24.21 -1.27
CA LYS A 206 -1.52 -23.71 0.09
C LYS A 206 -0.27 -22.99 0.57
N PHE A 207 -0.45 -21.83 1.17
CA PHE A 207 0.60 -21.13 1.89
C PHE A 207 0.18 -20.97 3.35
N SER A 208 0.98 -21.50 4.28
CA SER A 208 0.77 -21.32 5.73
C SER A 208 2.01 -20.69 6.33
N PHE A 209 1.83 -19.69 7.18
CA PHE A 209 2.93 -19.00 7.87
C PHE A 209 2.61 -18.88 9.35
N SER A 210 3.65 -18.97 10.16
CA SER A 210 3.56 -18.87 11.61
C SER A 210 4.77 -18.08 12.09
N ASN A 211 4.51 -16.95 12.76
CA ASN A 211 5.51 -16.09 13.39
C ASN A 211 6.22 -15.13 12.44
N ILE A 212 5.50 -14.07 12.07
CA ILE A 212 6.02 -12.98 11.22
C ILE A 212 6.46 -11.79 12.06
N SER A 213 7.62 -11.23 11.70
CA SER A 213 8.06 -9.93 12.17
C SER A 213 7.43 -8.80 11.35
N LEU A 214 6.82 -7.84 12.05
CA LEU A 214 6.61 -6.51 11.51
C LEU A 214 7.97 -5.82 11.35
N GLU A 215 8.11 -5.03 10.29
CA GLU A 215 9.27 -4.16 10.13
C GLU A 215 9.32 -3.14 11.28
N LYS A 216 10.53 -2.75 11.69
CA LYS A 216 10.72 -1.83 12.83
C LYS A 216 9.93 -0.53 12.65
N ASP A 217 9.97 0.01 11.43
CA ASP A 217 9.21 1.17 11.00
C ASP A 217 8.20 0.70 9.94
N ALA A 218 7.11 0.07 10.39
CA ALA A 218 6.09 -0.57 9.55
C ALA A 218 5.23 0.43 8.76
N TYR A 219 5.84 1.22 7.88
CA TYR A 219 5.18 2.27 7.13
C TYR A 219 4.08 1.72 6.21
N LEU A 220 2.93 2.40 6.15
CA LEU A 220 1.77 1.94 5.35
C LEU A 220 2.00 1.97 3.84
N THR A 221 3.04 2.65 3.35
CA THR A 221 3.36 2.77 1.91
C THR A 221 4.55 1.91 1.46
N ALA A 222 5.10 1.08 2.35
CA ALA A 222 6.21 0.18 2.07
C ALA A 222 5.85 -1.26 2.45
N ASN A 223 6.64 -2.24 2.00
CA ASN A 223 6.56 -3.57 2.60
C ASN A 223 6.87 -3.43 4.10
N ASN A 224 5.93 -3.83 4.93
CA ASN A 224 5.94 -3.58 6.37
C ASN A 224 5.83 -4.87 7.20
N CYS A 225 5.80 -6.02 6.51
CA CYS A 225 5.95 -7.33 7.12
C CYS A 225 6.66 -8.31 6.17
N ILE A 226 7.27 -9.33 6.74
CA ILE A 226 7.90 -10.45 6.02
C ILE A 226 7.14 -11.74 6.35
N LEU A 227 6.44 -12.31 5.38
CA LEU A 227 5.70 -13.55 5.52
C LEU A 227 6.65 -14.74 5.35
N GLU A 228 7.00 -15.42 6.45
CA GLU A 228 7.82 -16.65 6.41
C GLU A 228 6.96 -17.87 6.71
N GLY A 229 6.96 -18.84 5.79
CA GLY A 229 6.07 -19.99 5.91
C GLY A 229 6.42 -21.14 5.00
N VAL A 230 5.42 -21.98 4.74
CA VAL A 230 5.51 -23.15 3.88
C VAL A 230 4.55 -23.00 2.70
N LEU A 231 5.10 -22.97 1.49
CA LEU A 231 4.36 -22.95 0.24
C LEU A 231 4.27 -24.38 -0.32
N SER A 232 3.05 -24.84 -0.51
CA SER A 232 2.71 -26.16 -1.01
C SER A 232 2.04 -26.06 -2.38
N ILE A 233 2.70 -26.59 -3.41
CA ILE A 233 2.22 -26.59 -4.79
C ILE A 233 2.45 -28.00 -5.35
N LYS A 234 1.45 -28.55 -6.07
CA LYS A 234 1.55 -29.88 -6.70
C LYS A 234 1.99 -30.99 -5.71
N GLY A 235 1.48 -30.93 -4.48
CA GLY A 235 1.78 -31.90 -3.41
C GLY A 235 3.19 -31.79 -2.79
N ILE A 236 4.01 -30.84 -3.20
CA ILE A 236 5.35 -30.61 -2.65
C ILE A 236 5.29 -29.37 -1.74
N SER A 237 5.81 -29.48 -0.52
CA SER A 237 5.86 -28.39 0.46
C SER A 237 7.30 -27.92 0.65
N ARG A 238 7.52 -26.59 0.61
CA ARG A 238 8.83 -25.99 0.84
C ARG A 238 8.75 -24.71 1.65
N PRO A 239 9.82 -24.36 2.40
CA PRO A 239 9.96 -23.03 2.99
C PRO A 239 9.86 -21.96 1.92
N PHE A 240 9.14 -20.89 2.22
CA PHE A 240 8.95 -19.74 1.33
C PHE A 240 8.85 -18.47 2.15
N VAL A 241 9.44 -17.39 1.62
CA VAL A 241 9.47 -16.07 2.25
C VAL A 241 9.05 -15.03 1.23
N CYS A 242 8.12 -14.16 1.58
CA CYS A 242 7.77 -13.00 0.77
C CYS A 242 7.54 -11.75 1.62
N ALA A 243 7.92 -10.60 1.09
CA ALA A 243 7.61 -9.32 1.71
C ALA A 243 6.19 -8.90 1.32
N ALA A 244 5.46 -8.28 2.24
CA ALA A 244 4.12 -7.79 2.00
C ALA A 244 3.90 -6.41 2.64
N ASN A 245 2.92 -5.69 2.10
CA ASN A 245 2.33 -4.51 2.71
C ASN A 245 0.99 -4.90 3.34
N LEU A 246 0.87 -4.66 4.63
CA LEU A 246 -0.36 -4.77 5.39
C LEU A 246 -0.89 -3.36 5.71
N SER A 247 -2.19 -3.17 5.55
CA SER A 247 -2.90 -1.95 5.95
C SER A 247 -4.18 -2.34 6.67
N PHE A 248 -4.53 -1.59 7.72
CA PHE A 248 -5.81 -1.76 8.42
C PHE A 248 -6.65 -0.50 8.23
N ILE A 249 -7.74 -0.63 7.47
CA ILE A 249 -8.57 0.50 7.01
C ILE A 249 -10.02 0.11 7.20
N GLU A 250 -10.80 0.92 7.92
CA GLU A 250 -12.25 0.70 8.12
C GLU A 250 -12.60 -0.73 8.58
N GLU A 251 -11.94 -1.22 9.63
CA GLU A 251 -12.12 -2.58 10.18
C GLU A 251 -11.72 -3.75 9.26
N ARG A 252 -11.12 -3.45 8.10
CA ARG A 252 -10.64 -4.42 7.12
C ARG A 252 -9.12 -4.47 7.08
N LEU A 253 -8.58 -5.67 6.95
CA LEU A 253 -7.17 -5.90 6.72
C LEU A 253 -6.94 -6.05 5.20
N VAL A 254 -6.03 -5.26 4.64
CA VAL A 254 -5.61 -5.35 3.25
C VAL A 254 -4.17 -5.86 3.21
N LEU A 255 -3.93 -6.96 2.51
CA LEU A 255 -2.60 -7.51 2.26
C LEU A 255 -2.28 -7.37 0.78
N SER A 256 -1.16 -6.71 0.46
CA SER A 256 -0.63 -6.60 -0.90
C SER A 256 0.78 -7.17 -0.98
N SER A 257 1.09 -7.91 -2.03
CA SER A 257 2.44 -8.44 -2.25
C SER A 257 2.69 -8.73 -3.72
N THR A 258 3.92 -8.50 -4.16
CA THR A 258 4.44 -8.98 -5.45
C THR A 258 5.69 -9.80 -5.15
N PHE A 259 5.71 -11.06 -5.60
CA PHE A 259 6.85 -11.95 -5.42
C PHE A 259 7.03 -12.88 -6.60
N SER A 260 8.20 -13.49 -6.70
CA SER A 260 8.44 -14.56 -7.67
C SER A 260 8.97 -15.82 -7.00
N PHE A 261 8.72 -16.98 -7.61
CA PHE A 261 9.28 -18.24 -7.17
C PHE A 261 9.72 -19.10 -8.36
N ASP A 262 10.78 -19.89 -8.16
CA ASP A 262 11.25 -20.88 -9.13
C ASP A 262 10.33 -22.11 -9.08
N ARG A 263 9.50 -22.30 -10.10
CA ARG A 263 8.52 -23.39 -10.20
C ARG A 263 9.15 -24.78 -10.17
N THR A 264 10.44 -24.90 -10.54
CA THR A 264 11.12 -26.19 -10.62
C THR A 264 11.35 -26.80 -9.23
N PHE A 265 11.35 -25.99 -8.17
CA PHE A 265 11.39 -26.47 -6.80
C PHE A 265 10.16 -27.32 -6.44
N TRP A 266 9.01 -27.09 -7.09
CA TRP A 266 7.79 -27.88 -6.94
C TRP A 266 7.59 -28.91 -8.07
N ASN A 267 8.67 -29.34 -8.71
CA ASN A 267 8.67 -30.35 -9.76
C ASN A 267 7.76 -30.00 -10.97
N ILE A 268 7.64 -28.70 -11.24
CA ILE A 268 7.02 -28.16 -12.45
C ILE A 268 8.17 -27.86 -13.40
N ILE A 269 8.63 -28.85 -14.18
CA ILE A 269 9.91 -28.75 -14.90
C ILE A 269 9.78 -28.54 -16.41
N TYR A 270 8.56 -28.62 -16.97
CA TYR A 270 8.32 -28.45 -18.42
C TYR A 270 9.02 -27.19 -18.95
N GLY A 271 9.69 -27.26 -20.09
CA GLY A 271 10.31 -26.10 -20.73
C GLY A 271 11.54 -25.52 -20.03
N SER A 272 11.99 -26.10 -18.91
CA SER A 272 13.18 -25.67 -18.19
C SER A 272 14.46 -26.28 -18.78
N SER A 273 15.42 -25.44 -19.14
CA SER A 273 16.73 -25.90 -19.64
C SER A 273 17.62 -26.52 -18.56
N LYS A 274 17.22 -26.47 -17.29
CA LYS A 274 17.89 -27.22 -16.21
C LYS A 274 17.69 -28.73 -16.35
N PHE A 275 16.57 -29.16 -16.96
CA PHE A 275 16.16 -30.57 -17.03
C PHE A 275 16.12 -31.13 -18.44
N PHE A 276 15.82 -30.29 -19.44
CA PHE A 276 15.61 -30.73 -20.82
C PHE A 276 16.58 -30.07 -21.80
N LYS A 277 16.89 -30.79 -22.89
CA LYS A 277 17.69 -30.30 -24.01
C LYS A 277 16.81 -30.14 -25.26
N TYR A 278 17.29 -29.36 -26.23
CA TYR A 278 16.65 -29.17 -27.55
C TYR A 278 15.19 -28.64 -27.47
N LEU A 279 14.90 -27.78 -26.50
CA LEU A 279 13.54 -27.30 -26.20
C LEU A 279 12.87 -26.47 -27.31
N GLY A 280 13.63 -25.81 -28.18
CA GLY A 280 13.06 -24.95 -29.22
C GLY A 280 12.04 -23.94 -28.65
N MET A 281 10.82 -23.97 -29.20
CA MET A 281 9.70 -23.09 -28.81
C MET A 281 9.07 -23.46 -27.45
N HIS A 282 9.39 -24.63 -26.89
CA HIS A 282 8.86 -25.09 -25.59
C HIS A 282 9.59 -24.48 -24.39
N LYS A 283 10.56 -23.59 -24.60
CA LYS A 283 11.35 -23.00 -23.53
C LYS A 283 10.47 -22.04 -22.71
N VAL A 284 10.38 -22.28 -21.41
CA VAL A 284 9.61 -21.47 -20.46
C VAL A 284 10.52 -21.17 -19.28
N PHE A 285 10.60 -19.92 -18.84
CA PHE A 285 11.44 -19.54 -17.72
C PHE A 285 10.93 -20.17 -16.42
N ASP A 286 11.86 -20.36 -15.48
CA ASP A 286 11.57 -21.07 -14.23
C ASP A 286 10.79 -20.19 -13.25
N ASP A 287 10.99 -18.87 -13.31
CA ASP A 287 10.32 -17.94 -12.41
C ASP A 287 8.87 -17.70 -12.82
N ILE A 288 7.97 -17.84 -11.85
CA ILE A 288 6.59 -17.38 -11.92
C ILE A 288 6.48 -16.18 -11.00
N ILE A 289 5.91 -15.08 -11.50
CA ILE A 289 5.63 -13.87 -10.71
C ILE A 289 4.17 -13.92 -10.29
N ILE A 290 3.93 -13.59 -9.03
CA ILE A 290 2.62 -13.47 -8.43
C ILE A 290 2.44 -12.04 -7.94
N ASP A 291 1.32 -11.44 -8.33
CA ASP A 291 0.84 -10.16 -7.83
C ASP A 291 -0.49 -10.41 -7.12
N LEU A 292 -0.60 -10.00 -5.85
CA LEU A 292 -1.80 -10.20 -5.07
C LEU A 292 -2.22 -8.97 -4.28
N ARG A 293 -3.53 -8.85 -4.11
CA ARG A 293 -4.20 -7.94 -3.18
C ARG A 293 -5.38 -8.68 -2.56
N LEU A 294 -5.34 -8.85 -1.25
CA LEU A 294 -6.32 -9.59 -0.49
C LEU A 294 -7.01 -8.65 0.50
N GLU A 295 -8.33 -8.75 0.60
CA GLU A 295 -9.12 -8.11 1.65
C GLU A 295 -9.57 -9.18 2.65
N LEU A 296 -9.46 -8.87 3.94
CA LEU A 296 -9.89 -9.75 5.02
C LEU A 296 -10.68 -8.97 6.09
N GLU A 297 -11.67 -9.61 6.69
CA GLU A 297 -12.63 -9.02 7.67
C GLU A 297 -12.83 -9.85 8.94
#